data_AF-A0A934CRD3-F1
#
_entry.id   AF-A0A934CRD3-F1
#
_cell.length_a   1.000
_cell.length_b   1.000
_cell.length_c   1.000
_cell.angle_alpha   90.00
_cell.angle_beta   90.00
_cell.angle_gamma   90.00
#
_symmetry.space_group_name_H-M   'P 1'
#
loop_
_entity.id
_entity.type
_entity.pdbx_description
1 polymer ?
#
loop_
_entity_poly.entity_id
_entity_poly.type
_entity_poly.pdbx_seq_one_letter_code
_entity_poly.pdbx_strand_id
1 'polypeptide(L)'
;MTIHWGRFYDVVVWLFFTGKEQIVRKQTVELAHIKPGDKVLDVGCGTGTLTLAAREKTGSAGEVHGIDSSPEMIDVASKKATGIGADIKFQVALIEAIPYPNGYFDVVLSSLMIHHLPGDALKQKAFSEMRRVLKPGGRILIVDFEPPTGPLSRRIATLIVGPDMMKSNLKAMHPMMKKAGFTEITSGGTKSKIISFTRGIVYDKSAWEGKIV
;
A
#
# COMPACT_ATOMS: atom_id res chain seq x y z
N MET A 1 14.59 -5.77 5.69
CA MET A 1 15.46 -4.68 6.20
C MET A 1 14.53 -3.65 6.82
N THR A 2 14.58 -3.49 8.13
CA THR A 2 13.73 -2.54 8.88
C THR A 2 14.41 -1.18 8.95
N ILE A 3 13.67 -0.10 8.71
CA ILE A 3 14.18 1.28 8.81
C ILE A 3 14.13 1.70 10.28
N HIS A 4 15.28 2.08 10.86
CA HIS A 4 15.45 2.40 12.29
C HIS A 4 15.47 3.92 12.61
N TRP A 5 14.89 4.75 11.72
CA TRP A 5 14.88 6.21 11.86
C TRP A 5 13.48 6.78 11.56
N GLY A 6 12.43 6.22 12.17
CA GLY A 6 11.04 6.59 11.91
C GLY A 6 10.74 8.09 12.12
N ARG A 7 11.40 8.73 13.09
CA ARG A 7 11.25 10.18 13.37
C ARG A 7 11.83 11.10 12.29
N PHE A 8 12.86 10.65 11.56
CA PHE A 8 13.50 11.42 10.48
C PHE A 8 13.06 10.97 9.10
N TYR A 9 12.43 9.79 9.00
CA TYR A 9 11.90 9.23 7.77
C TYR A 9 11.00 10.22 7.04
N ASP A 10 10.05 10.84 7.73
CA ASP A 10 9.13 11.81 7.10
C ASP A 10 9.87 13.05 6.55
N VAL A 11 10.94 13.49 7.20
CA VAL A 11 11.75 14.62 6.71
C VAL A 11 12.51 14.23 5.45
N VAL A 12 13.08 13.02 5.43
CA VAL A 12 13.80 12.48 4.27
C VAL A 12 12.84 12.22 3.10
N VAL A 13 11.67 11.65 3.38
CA VAL A 13 10.63 11.42 2.38
C VAL A 13 10.07 12.74 1.87
N TRP A 14 9.83 13.73 2.74
CA TRP A 14 9.42 15.08 2.35
C TRP A 14 10.45 15.76 1.43
N LEU A 15 11.74 15.63 1.74
CA LEU A 15 12.84 16.11 0.88
C LEU A 15 12.86 15.38 -0.47
N PHE A 16 12.71 14.06 -0.46
CA PHE A 16 12.70 13.23 -1.68
C PHE A 16 11.52 13.58 -2.60
N PHE A 17 10.34 13.83 -2.04
CA PHE A 17 9.15 14.26 -2.80
C PHE A 17 9.10 15.77 -3.04
N THR A 18 10.11 16.55 -2.64
CA THR A 18 10.12 18.01 -2.78
C THR A 18 8.83 18.67 -2.23
N GLY A 19 8.28 18.14 -1.13
CA GLY A 19 7.01 18.59 -0.55
C GLY A 19 5.73 18.17 -1.30
N LYS A 20 5.82 17.41 -2.40
CA LYS A 20 4.66 16.92 -3.20
C LYS A 20 4.03 15.63 -2.66
N GLU A 21 4.47 15.19 -1.49
CA GLU A 21 4.07 13.95 -0.84
C GLU A 21 2.55 13.88 -0.61
N GLN A 22 1.94 15.02 -0.23
CA GLN A 22 0.49 15.15 -0.05
C GLN A 22 -0.29 14.92 -1.35
N ILE A 23 0.24 15.36 -2.49
CA ILE A 23 -0.39 15.18 -3.81
C ILE A 23 -0.38 13.70 -4.19
N VAL A 24 0.75 13.02 -3.98
CA VAL A 24 0.88 11.59 -4.24
C VAL A 24 -0.11 10.81 -3.37
N ARG A 25 -0.20 11.12 -2.08
CA ARG A 25 -1.11 10.44 -1.15
C ARG A 25 -2.57 10.65 -1.48
N LYS A 26 -2.97 11.88 -1.78
CA LYS A 26 -4.34 12.17 -2.22
C LYS A 26 -4.67 11.41 -3.50
N GLN A 27 -3.74 11.37 -4.45
CA GLN A 27 -3.89 10.58 -5.66
C GLN A 27 -3.98 9.07 -5.36
N THR A 28 -3.20 8.55 -4.42
CA THR A 28 -3.28 7.14 -3.97
C THR A 28 -4.67 6.81 -3.44
N VAL A 29 -5.21 7.64 -2.54
CA VAL A 29 -6.56 7.45 -1.99
C VAL A 29 -7.64 7.51 -3.08
N GLU A 30 -7.50 8.43 -4.04
CA GLU A 30 -8.39 8.52 -5.20
C GLU A 30 -8.29 7.28 -6.09
N LEU A 31 -7.09 6.80 -6.42
CA LEU A 31 -6.85 5.61 -7.25
C LEU A 31 -7.35 4.31 -6.60
N ALA A 32 -7.39 4.27 -5.27
CA ALA A 32 -7.91 3.14 -4.49
C ALA A 32 -9.44 3.06 -4.52
N HIS A 33 -10.11 4.09 -5.03
CA HIS A 33 -11.57 4.22 -5.01
C HIS A 33 -12.16 4.01 -3.59
N ILE A 34 -11.51 4.59 -2.57
CA ILE A 34 -12.01 4.56 -1.19
C ILE A 34 -13.31 5.36 -1.09
N LYS A 35 -14.33 4.75 -0.49
CA LYS A 35 -15.66 5.31 -0.28
C LYS A 35 -15.91 5.56 1.21
N PRO A 36 -16.80 6.51 1.54
CA PRO A 36 -17.29 6.64 2.90
C PRO A 36 -17.86 5.30 3.41
N GLY A 37 -17.49 4.90 4.63
CA GLY A 37 -17.93 3.63 5.23
C GLY A 37 -17.07 2.40 4.90
N ASP A 38 -16.10 2.49 3.97
CA ASP A 38 -15.22 1.35 3.67
C ASP A 38 -14.38 0.94 4.90
N LYS A 39 -14.15 -0.36 5.08
CA LYS A 39 -13.10 -0.89 5.96
C LYS A 39 -11.78 -0.92 5.18
N VAL A 40 -10.80 -0.12 5.61
CA VAL A 40 -9.51 0.05 4.92
C VAL A 40 -8.35 -0.49 5.77
N LEU A 41 -7.46 -1.26 5.15
CA LEU A 41 -6.19 -1.70 5.73
C LEU A 41 -5.02 -1.10 4.95
N ASP A 42 -4.09 -0.44 5.64
CA ASP A 42 -2.82 0.03 5.10
C ASP A 42 -1.68 -0.88 5.58
N VAL A 43 -1.03 -1.57 4.64
CA VAL A 43 0.00 -2.59 4.92
C VAL A 43 1.39 -2.04 4.63
N GLY A 44 2.25 -2.04 5.66
CA GLY A 44 3.49 -1.27 5.67
C GLY A 44 3.20 0.22 5.81
N CYS A 45 2.36 0.58 6.79
CA CYS A 45 1.83 1.93 6.92
C CYS A 45 2.90 2.98 7.31
N GLY A 46 4.09 2.54 7.76
CA GLY A 46 5.14 3.42 8.24
C GLY A 46 4.61 4.37 9.32
N THR A 47 4.88 5.65 9.17
CA THR A 47 4.45 6.71 10.10
C THR A 47 2.95 7.09 9.96
N GLY A 48 2.16 6.31 9.21
CA GLY A 48 0.70 6.40 9.17
C GLY A 48 0.11 7.49 8.28
N THR A 49 0.93 8.22 7.52
CA THR A 49 0.42 9.40 6.78
C THR A 49 -0.53 9.05 5.63
N LEU A 50 -0.33 7.92 4.94
CA LEU A 50 -1.32 7.42 3.96
C LEU A 50 -2.59 6.94 4.67
N THR A 51 -2.42 6.25 5.80
CA THR A 51 -3.52 5.77 6.64
C THR A 51 -4.42 6.92 7.11
N LEU A 52 -3.83 8.06 7.47
CA LEU A 52 -4.58 9.27 7.83
C LEU A 52 -5.37 9.84 6.64
N ALA A 53 -4.77 9.90 5.46
CA ALA A 53 -5.48 10.33 4.25
C ALA A 53 -6.63 9.38 3.87
N ALA A 54 -6.45 8.07 4.08
CA ALA A 54 -7.53 7.10 3.94
C ALA A 54 -8.65 7.36 4.95
N ARG A 55 -8.31 7.67 6.22
CA ARG A 55 -9.29 8.00 7.27
C ARG A 55 -10.12 9.23 6.96
N GLU A 56 -9.52 10.26 6.37
CA GLU A 56 -10.26 11.44 5.89
C GLU A 56 -11.30 11.07 4.84
N LYS A 57 -10.96 10.16 3.91
CA LYS A 57 -11.85 9.75 2.82
C LYS A 57 -12.95 8.77 3.27
N THR A 58 -12.62 7.85 4.17
CA THR A 58 -13.54 6.85 4.73
C THR A 58 -14.60 7.48 5.63
N GLY A 59 -14.30 8.61 6.27
CA GLY A 59 -15.24 9.27 7.19
C GLY A 59 -15.53 8.45 8.46
N SER A 60 -16.36 8.99 9.34
CA SER A 60 -16.67 8.37 10.65
C SER A 60 -17.48 7.08 10.58
N ALA A 61 -18.10 6.78 9.43
CA ALA A 61 -18.91 5.58 9.24
C ALA A 61 -18.09 4.33 8.89
N GLY A 62 -16.79 4.48 8.57
CA GLY A 62 -15.93 3.34 8.23
C GLY A 62 -14.79 3.16 9.22
N GLU A 63 -13.94 2.16 8.95
CA GLU A 63 -12.84 1.77 9.84
C GLU A 63 -11.52 1.80 9.08
N VAL A 64 -10.48 2.31 9.73
CA VAL A 64 -9.14 2.34 9.13
C VAL A 64 -8.13 1.70 10.07
N HIS A 65 -7.34 0.80 9.49
CA HIS A 65 -6.34 0.01 10.18
C HIS A 65 -4.99 0.18 9.48
N GLY A 66 -3.90 0.24 10.25
CA GLY A 66 -2.53 0.30 9.75
C GLY A 66 -1.67 -0.78 10.39
N ILE A 67 -0.88 -1.49 9.59
CA ILE A 67 0.12 -2.45 10.10
C ILE A 67 1.51 -2.13 9.57
N ASP A 68 2.51 -2.31 10.42
CA ASP A 68 3.91 -2.21 10.05
C ASP A 68 4.75 -3.20 10.88
N SER A 69 5.85 -3.68 10.31
CA SER A 69 6.80 -4.55 11.01
C SER A 69 7.61 -3.83 12.09
N SER A 70 7.70 -2.49 12.02
CA SER A 70 8.49 -1.67 12.94
C SER A 70 7.63 -1.10 14.08
N PRO A 71 7.92 -1.47 15.35
CA PRO A 71 7.27 -0.86 16.51
C PRO A 71 7.47 0.67 16.58
N GLU A 72 8.63 1.17 16.14
CA GLU A 72 8.91 2.62 16.12
C GLU A 72 7.97 3.35 15.16
N MET A 73 7.71 2.77 13.98
CA MET A 73 6.80 3.35 12.98
C MET A 73 5.36 3.40 13.52
N ILE A 74 4.92 2.32 14.17
CA ILE A 74 3.59 2.23 14.79
C ILE A 74 3.43 3.23 15.94
N ASP A 75 4.46 3.44 16.77
CA ASP A 75 4.43 4.46 17.83
C ASP A 75 4.27 5.87 17.24
N VAL A 76 5.04 6.20 16.20
CA VAL A 76 4.92 7.50 15.50
C VAL A 76 3.54 7.66 14.87
N ALA A 77 3.05 6.66 14.15
CA ALA A 77 1.74 6.68 13.50
C ALA A 77 0.59 6.89 14.52
N SER A 78 0.63 6.15 15.62
CA SER A 78 -0.36 6.23 16.69
C SER A 78 -0.37 7.61 17.35
N LYS A 79 0.80 8.18 17.62
CA LYS A 79 0.93 9.54 18.18
C LYS A 79 0.38 10.61 17.24
N LYS A 80 0.65 10.50 15.94
CA LYS A 80 0.10 11.43 14.94
C LYS A 80 -1.43 11.38 14.88
N ALA A 81 -2.00 10.18 14.82
CA ALA A 81 -3.45 10.00 14.77
C ALA A 81 -4.12 10.53 16.03
N THR A 82 -3.59 10.20 17.21
CA THR A 82 -4.09 10.70 18.50
C THR A 82 -3.99 12.22 18.57
N GLY A 83 -2.88 12.81 18.11
CA GLY A 83 -2.65 14.25 18.13
C GLY A 83 -3.66 15.07 17.31
N ILE A 84 -4.33 14.44 16.34
CA ILE A 84 -5.39 15.07 15.55
C ILE A 84 -6.80 14.50 15.83
N GLY A 85 -6.94 13.61 16.81
CA GLY A 85 -8.21 12.97 17.14
C GLY A 85 -8.74 11.99 16.07
N ALA A 86 -7.86 11.45 15.23
CA ALA A 86 -8.25 10.47 14.21
C ALA A 86 -8.36 9.06 14.81
N ASP A 87 -9.55 8.47 14.75
CA ASP A 87 -9.78 7.08 15.15
C ASP A 87 -9.24 6.11 14.08
N ILE A 88 -8.04 5.57 14.33
CA ILE A 88 -7.32 4.63 13.47
C ILE A 88 -6.64 3.58 14.36
N LYS A 89 -6.74 2.31 13.98
CA LYS A 89 -6.10 1.19 14.71
C LYS A 89 -4.76 0.84 14.09
N PHE A 90 -3.67 1.16 14.79
CA PHE A 90 -2.32 0.76 14.40
C PHE A 90 -1.83 -0.44 15.21
N GLN A 91 -1.13 -1.38 14.56
CA GLN A 91 -0.54 -2.53 15.25
C GLN A 91 0.73 -3.01 14.56
N VAL A 92 1.65 -3.58 15.33
CA VAL A 92 2.85 -4.21 14.79
C VAL A 92 2.46 -5.56 14.18
N ALA A 93 2.70 -5.74 12.88
CA ALA A 93 2.48 -7.02 12.21
C ALA A 93 3.31 -7.17 10.94
N LEU A 94 3.52 -8.42 10.55
CA LEU A 94 4.20 -8.77 9.30
C LEU A 94 3.19 -8.86 8.15
N ILE A 95 3.62 -8.44 6.97
CA ILE A 95 2.80 -8.44 5.74
C ILE A 95 2.43 -9.86 5.29
N GLU A 96 3.25 -10.85 5.62
CA GLU A 96 3.04 -12.26 5.33
C GLU A 96 2.25 -13.00 6.42
N ALA A 97 1.76 -12.30 7.43
CA ALA A 97 0.93 -12.83 8.52
C ALA A 97 0.02 -11.72 9.07
N ILE A 98 -0.99 -11.33 8.28
CA ILE A 98 -1.89 -10.22 8.62
C ILE A 98 -2.89 -10.69 9.69
N PRO A 99 -2.93 -10.08 10.89
CA PRO A 99 -3.71 -10.61 12.02
C PRO A 99 -5.17 -10.09 11.98
N TYR A 100 -5.82 -10.31 10.83
CA TYR A 100 -7.23 -10.01 10.60
C TYR A 100 -7.92 -11.22 9.96
N PRO A 101 -9.23 -11.40 10.20
CA PRO A 101 -9.98 -12.51 9.63
C PRO A 101 -10.11 -12.38 8.11
N ASN A 102 -10.49 -13.49 7.46
CA ASN A 102 -10.74 -13.52 6.03
C ASN A 102 -11.90 -12.59 5.67
N GLY A 103 -11.80 -11.88 4.55
CA GLY A 103 -12.91 -11.07 4.06
C GLY A 103 -13.34 -9.92 4.98
N TYR A 104 -12.40 -9.31 5.72
CA TYR A 104 -12.73 -8.23 6.65
C TYR A 104 -12.75 -6.85 5.99
N PHE A 105 -11.82 -6.58 5.06
CA PHE A 105 -11.61 -5.27 4.48
C PHE A 105 -12.24 -5.12 3.10
N ASP A 106 -12.71 -3.90 2.81
CA ASP A 106 -13.18 -3.50 1.48
C ASP A 106 -12.00 -3.05 0.60
N VAL A 107 -10.98 -2.43 1.22
CA VAL A 107 -9.80 -1.89 0.54
C VAL A 107 -8.52 -2.25 1.30
N VAL A 108 -7.51 -2.72 0.57
CA VAL A 108 -6.14 -2.89 1.06
C VAL A 108 -5.20 -1.98 0.28
N LEU A 109 -4.43 -1.18 1.00
CA LEU A 109 -3.38 -0.31 0.47
C LEU A 109 -2.01 -0.87 0.85
N SER A 110 -1.02 -0.63 0.00
CA SER A 110 0.39 -0.69 0.39
C SER A 110 1.18 0.30 -0.44
N SER A 111 1.99 1.14 0.20
CA SER A 111 2.73 2.21 -0.46
C SER A 111 4.20 2.18 -0.07
N LEU A 112 5.09 2.16 -1.07
CA LEU A 112 6.55 2.18 -0.91
C LEU A 112 7.07 1.09 0.04
N MET A 113 6.47 -0.10 0.00
CA MET A 113 6.83 -1.21 0.89
C MET A 113 7.21 -2.50 0.15
N ILE A 114 6.52 -2.84 -0.93
CA ILE A 114 6.67 -4.16 -1.58
C ILE A 114 8.09 -4.38 -2.13
N HIS A 115 8.77 -3.31 -2.58
CA HIS A 115 10.17 -3.36 -2.97
C HIS A 115 11.13 -3.79 -1.85
N HIS A 116 10.78 -3.60 -0.58
CA HIS A 116 11.61 -4.02 0.56
C HIS A 116 11.51 -5.52 0.87
N LEU A 117 10.55 -6.23 0.29
CA LEU A 117 10.38 -7.66 0.55
C LEU A 117 11.42 -8.51 -0.19
N PRO A 118 12.22 -9.32 0.52
CA PRO A 118 13.19 -10.19 -0.11
C PRO A 118 12.52 -11.38 -0.81
N GLY A 119 12.90 -11.59 -2.08
CA GLY A 119 12.52 -12.76 -2.85
C GLY A 119 11.05 -12.84 -3.27
N ASP A 120 10.81 -13.64 -4.30
CA ASP A 120 9.48 -13.78 -4.92
C ASP A 120 8.52 -14.58 -4.04
N ALA A 121 9.02 -15.51 -3.23
CA ALA A 121 8.21 -16.32 -2.33
C ALA A 121 7.51 -15.46 -1.26
N LEU A 122 8.23 -14.51 -0.66
CA LEU A 122 7.65 -13.64 0.37
C LEU A 122 6.65 -12.65 -0.23
N LYS A 123 6.96 -12.09 -1.41
CA LYS A 123 6.01 -11.25 -2.16
C LYS A 123 4.74 -12.01 -2.51
N GLN A 124 4.85 -13.26 -2.95
CA GLN A 124 3.68 -14.10 -3.23
C GLN A 124 2.84 -14.33 -1.96
N LYS A 125 3.50 -14.58 -0.81
CA LYS A 125 2.80 -14.76 0.47
C LYS A 125 2.10 -13.47 0.91
N ALA A 126 2.77 -12.33 0.79
CA ALA A 126 2.19 -11.00 1.02
C ALA A 126 0.92 -10.76 0.19
N PHE A 127 0.96 -11.00 -1.12
CA PHE A 127 -0.23 -10.86 -1.97
C PHE A 127 -1.34 -11.83 -1.59
N SER A 128 -1.00 -13.04 -1.15
CA SER A 128 -1.98 -14.05 -0.72
C SER A 128 -2.68 -13.61 0.58
N GLU A 129 -1.94 -13.04 1.53
CA GLU A 129 -2.51 -12.49 2.77
C GLU A 129 -3.39 -11.26 2.52
N MET A 130 -2.94 -10.33 1.67
CA MET A 130 -3.75 -9.17 1.28
C MET A 130 -5.05 -9.62 0.58
N ARG A 131 -4.97 -10.63 -0.29
CA ARG A 131 -6.15 -11.23 -0.92
C ARG A 131 -7.08 -11.84 0.13
N ARG A 132 -6.53 -12.56 1.11
CA ARG A 132 -7.29 -13.30 2.11
C ARG A 132 -8.15 -12.37 2.97
N VAL A 133 -7.59 -11.24 3.38
CA VAL A 133 -8.29 -10.27 4.24
C VAL A 133 -9.27 -9.37 3.48
N LEU A 134 -9.21 -9.35 2.15
CA LEU A 134 -10.18 -8.65 1.31
C LEU A 134 -11.49 -9.44 1.15
N LYS A 135 -12.61 -8.74 1.26
CA LYS A 135 -13.94 -9.25 0.89
C LYS A 135 -14.00 -9.66 -0.59
N PRO A 136 -14.94 -10.52 -0.99
CA PRO A 136 -15.36 -10.61 -2.39
C PRO A 136 -15.70 -9.22 -2.93
N GLY A 137 -15.19 -8.86 -4.12
CA GLY A 137 -15.33 -7.51 -4.68
C GLY A 137 -14.42 -6.44 -4.05
N GLY A 138 -13.60 -6.82 -3.07
CA GLY A 138 -12.62 -5.95 -2.42
C GLY A 138 -11.51 -5.50 -3.37
N ARG A 139 -10.90 -4.35 -3.06
CA ARG A 139 -9.94 -3.66 -3.94
C ARG A 139 -8.56 -3.61 -3.31
N ILE A 140 -7.52 -3.85 -4.11
CA ILE A 140 -6.13 -3.64 -3.71
C ILE A 140 -5.51 -2.50 -4.50
N LEU A 141 -4.75 -1.62 -3.83
CA LEU A 141 -3.88 -0.65 -4.47
C LEU A 141 -2.47 -0.74 -3.89
N ILE A 142 -1.51 -1.01 -4.78
CA ILE A 142 -0.08 -0.96 -4.50
C ILE A 142 0.50 0.27 -5.19
N VAL A 143 1.21 1.10 -4.44
CA VAL A 143 1.95 2.24 -4.98
C VAL A 143 3.42 2.00 -4.70
N ASP A 144 4.24 1.96 -5.74
CA ASP A 144 5.66 1.65 -5.58
C ASP A 144 6.52 2.42 -6.59
N PHE A 145 7.83 2.43 -6.36
CA PHE A 145 8.80 3.05 -7.25
C PHE A 145 8.79 2.39 -8.62
N GLU A 146 8.78 3.23 -9.65
CA GLU A 146 9.07 2.80 -11.01
C GLU A 146 10.52 3.20 -11.35
N PRO A 147 11.38 2.22 -11.69
CA PRO A 147 12.75 2.52 -12.03
C PRO A 147 12.83 3.40 -13.29
N PRO A 148 13.71 4.42 -13.34
CA PRO A 148 13.86 5.26 -14.51
C PRO A 148 14.20 4.45 -15.77
N THR A 149 13.56 4.78 -16.89
CA THR A 149 13.79 4.11 -18.19
C THR A 149 15.06 4.57 -18.89
N GLY A 150 15.56 5.78 -18.59
CA GLY A 150 16.76 6.35 -19.19
C GLY A 150 18.06 5.78 -18.61
N PRO A 151 19.09 5.45 -19.42
CA PRO A 151 20.34 4.85 -18.91
C PRO A 151 21.07 5.71 -17.88
N LEU A 152 21.10 7.03 -18.10
CA LEU A 152 21.78 7.98 -17.20
C LEU A 152 21.01 8.20 -15.89
N SER A 153 19.69 8.41 -15.97
CA SER A 153 18.84 8.55 -14.79
C SER A 153 18.79 7.26 -13.97
N ARG A 154 18.85 6.10 -14.61
CA ARG A 154 18.96 4.79 -13.94
C ARG A 154 20.25 4.66 -13.15
N ARG A 155 21.40 5.07 -13.71
CA ARG A 155 22.68 5.09 -13.01
C ARG A 155 22.67 6.02 -11.80
N ILE A 156 22.14 7.23 -11.97
CA ILE A 156 22.02 8.22 -10.87
C ILE A 156 21.10 7.66 -9.76
N ALA A 157 19.93 7.14 -10.12
CA ALA A 157 19.02 6.54 -9.14
C ALA A 157 19.68 5.37 -8.38
N THR A 158 20.41 4.50 -9.10
CA THR A 158 21.12 3.37 -8.47
C THR A 158 22.14 3.84 -7.43
N LEU A 159 22.84 4.96 -7.68
CA LEU A 159 23.80 5.53 -6.73
C LEU A 159 23.14 6.15 -5.49
N ILE A 160 21.91 6.64 -5.61
CA ILE A 160 21.17 7.30 -4.52
C ILE A 160 20.43 6.27 -3.66
N VAL A 161 19.70 5.34 -4.29
CA VAL A 161 18.77 4.44 -3.59
C VAL A 161 19.24 2.98 -3.52
N GLY A 162 20.37 2.66 -4.18
CA GLY A 162 20.92 1.31 -4.21
C GLY A 162 20.31 0.38 -5.28
N PRO A 163 20.98 -0.74 -5.59
CA PRO A 163 20.59 -1.64 -6.69
C PRO A 163 19.34 -2.49 -6.40
N ASP A 164 18.99 -2.72 -5.14
CA ASP A 164 17.82 -3.54 -4.78
C ASP A 164 16.50 -2.80 -5.01
N MET A 165 16.48 -1.48 -4.81
CA MET A 165 15.36 -0.60 -5.17
C MET A 165 15.06 -0.63 -6.66
N MET A 166 16.07 -0.90 -7.49
CA MET A 166 15.96 -0.94 -8.95
C MET A 166 15.36 -2.25 -9.49
N LYS A 167 15.14 -3.25 -8.63
CA LYS A 167 14.48 -4.50 -8.97
C LYS A 167 12.95 -4.43 -8.85
N SER A 168 12.39 -3.35 -8.31
CA SER A 168 10.93 -3.16 -8.30
C SER A 168 10.45 -2.89 -9.72
N ASN A 169 9.58 -3.76 -10.22
CA ASN A 169 8.82 -3.51 -11.43
C ASN A 169 7.38 -3.90 -11.14
N LEU A 170 6.49 -2.91 -11.07
CA LEU A 170 5.08 -3.12 -10.78
C LEU A 170 4.41 -4.07 -11.78
N LYS A 171 4.81 -4.04 -13.06
CA LYS A 171 4.32 -5.00 -14.05
C LYS A 171 4.78 -6.42 -13.76
N ALA A 172 5.97 -6.59 -13.16
CA ALA A 172 6.46 -7.90 -12.74
C ALA A 172 5.69 -8.47 -11.52
N MET A 173 4.87 -7.65 -10.85
CA MET A 173 3.99 -8.12 -9.76
C MET A 173 2.67 -8.72 -10.28
N HIS A 174 2.28 -8.44 -11.54
CA HIS A 174 1.01 -8.92 -12.10
C HIS A 174 0.85 -10.44 -12.03
N PRO A 175 1.86 -11.26 -12.41
CA PRO A 175 1.73 -12.71 -12.30
C PRO A 175 1.50 -13.18 -10.85
N MET A 176 2.17 -12.55 -9.88
CA MET A 176 2.01 -12.90 -8.46
C MET A 176 0.62 -12.50 -7.93
N MET A 177 0.13 -11.34 -8.35
CA MET A 177 -1.24 -10.89 -8.04
C MET A 177 -2.28 -11.81 -8.67
N LYS A 178 -2.11 -12.22 -9.94
CA LYS A 178 -3.00 -13.21 -10.59
C LYS A 178 -2.99 -14.53 -9.85
N LYS A 179 -1.80 -15.04 -9.48
CA LYS A 179 -1.65 -16.27 -8.70
C LYS A 179 -2.28 -16.18 -7.32
N ALA A 180 -2.26 -14.99 -6.70
CA ALA A 180 -2.97 -14.73 -5.46
C ALA A 180 -4.49 -14.63 -5.64
N GLY A 181 -5.02 -14.55 -6.87
CA GLY A 181 -6.47 -14.52 -7.12
C GLY A 181 -7.05 -13.11 -7.30
N PHE A 182 -6.21 -12.13 -7.67
CA PHE A 182 -6.67 -10.82 -8.14
C PHE A 182 -7.01 -10.85 -9.64
N THR A 183 -8.06 -10.14 -10.01
CA THR A 183 -8.51 -9.91 -11.39
C THR A 183 -8.47 -8.42 -11.72
N GLU A 184 -8.70 -8.08 -12.99
CA GLU A 184 -8.75 -6.68 -13.47
C GLU A 184 -7.53 -5.85 -13.06
N ILE A 185 -6.35 -6.49 -13.12
CA ILE A 185 -5.11 -5.86 -12.68
C ILE A 185 -4.72 -4.79 -13.70
N THR A 186 -4.58 -3.56 -13.23
CA THR A 186 -4.20 -2.41 -14.04
C THR A 186 -3.04 -1.68 -13.38
N SER A 187 -2.07 -1.24 -14.18
CA SER A 187 -0.98 -0.38 -13.72
C SER A 187 -0.93 0.91 -14.52
N GLY A 188 -0.50 1.99 -13.89
CA GLY A 188 -0.31 3.27 -14.53
C GLY A 188 0.70 4.13 -13.78
N GLY A 189 1.14 5.20 -14.43
CA GLY A 189 1.94 6.24 -13.78
C GLY A 189 1.09 7.07 -12.82
N THR A 190 1.71 7.60 -11.77
CA THR A 190 1.09 8.67 -10.96
C THR A 190 1.41 10.04 -11.57
N LYS A 191 0.91 11.13 -10.96
CA LYS A 191 1.32 12.50 -11.34
C LYS A 191 2.82 12.74 -11.08
N SER A 192 3.47 11.88 -10.30
CA SER A 192 4.92 11.83 -10.16
C SER A 192 5.51 10.85 -11.19
N LYS A 193 6.57 11.27 -11.90
CA LYS A 193 7.31 10.41 -12.84
C LYS A 193 8.17 9.33 -12.15
N ILE A 194 8.18 9.30 -10.82
CA ILE A 194 9.03 8.43 -9.99
C ILE A 194 8.21 7.29 -9.35
N ILE A 195 6.89 7.44 -9.29
CA ILE A 195 5.98 6.47 -8.66
C ILE A 195 4.96 6.03 -9.68
N SER A 196 4.70 4.73 -9.68
CA SER A 196 3.59 4.14 -10.40
C SER A 196 2.70 3.36 -9.45
N PHE A 197 1.50 3.04 -9.92
CA PHE A 197 0.54 2.26 -9.15
C PHE A 197 0.20 0.97 -9.88
N THR A 198 -0.18 -0.05 -9.12
CA THR A 198 -0.88 -1.24 -9.59
C THR A 198 -2.08 -1.47 -8.71
N ARG A 199 -3.24 -1.62 -9.33
CA ARG A 199 -4.49 -1.98 -8.64
C ARG A 199 -5.04 -3.27 -9.20
N GLY A 200 -5.81 -3.97 -8.37
CA GLY A 200 -6.55 -5.16 -8.75
C GLY A 200 -7.81 -5.27 -7.92
N ILE A 201 -8.70 -6.16 -8.35
CA ILE A 201 -9.96 -6.43 -7.67
C ILE A 201 -9.97 -7.91 -7.29
N VAL A 202 -10.61 -8.23 -6.18
CA VAL A 202 -10.97 -9.60 -5.85
C VAL A 202 -12.22 -9.99 -6.61
N TYR A 203 -12.09 -10.92 -7.55
CA TYR A 203 -13.24 -11.46 -8.28
C TYR A 203 -14.29 -12.01 -7.30
N ASP A 204 -15.54 -11.59 -7.51
CA ASP A 204 -16.70 -12.09 -6.80
C ASP A 204 -17.49 -13.05 -7.72
N LYS A 205 -17.38 -14.35 -7.46
CA LYS A 205 -18.20 -15.37 -8.15
C LYS A 205 -19.68 -15.29 -7.77
N SER A 206 -20.00 -14.88 -6.54
CA SER A 206 -21.36 -14.89 -6.01
C SER A 206 -22.26 -13.83 -6.66
N ALA A 207 -21.68 -12.70 -7.07
CA ALA A 207 -22.38 -11.65 -7.83
C ALA A 207 -22.75 -12.08 -9.27
N TRP A 208 -22.13 -13.13 -9.81
CA TRP A 208 -22.39 -13.67 -11.14
C TRP A 208 -23.39 -14.85 -11.10
N GLU A 209 -23.25 -15.74 -10.13
CA GLU A 209 -24.14 -16.90 -9.96
C GLU A 209 -25.56 -16.50 -9.51
N GLY A 210 -25.74 -15.34 -8.86
CA GLY A 210 -27.05 -14.79 -8.51
C GLY A 210 -27.79 -14.05 -9.63
N LYS A 211 -27.24 -14.00 -10.85
CA LYS A 211 -27.84 -13.32 -12.02
C LYS A 211 -28.33 -14.27 -13.12
N ILE A 212 -28.28 -15.59 -12.86
CA ILE A 212 -28.88 -16.61 -13.73
C ILE A 212 -30.07 -17.22 -12.98
N VAL A 213 -31.18 -16.48 -12.94
CA VAL A 213 -32.53 -17.01 -12.68
C VAL A 213 -33.48 -16.30 -13.63
#